data_AF-H3GZQ2-F1
#
_entry.id   AF-H3GZQ2-F1
#
_cell.length_a   1.000
_cell.length_b   1.000
_cell.length_c   1.000
_cell.angle_alpha   90.00
_cell.angle_beta   90.00
_cell.angle_gamma   90.00
#
_symmetry.space_group_name_H-M   'P 1'
#
loop_
_entity.id
_entity.type
_entity.pdbx_description
1 polymer ?
#
loop_
_entity_poly.entity_id
_entity_poly.type
_entity_poly.pdbx_seq_one_letter_code
_entity_poly.pdbx_strand_id
1 'polypeptide(L)'
;MVKAHFTASPFRRLSLAPSDASDLLDVVNVAMDTSLERYENFWWVEKRKLDPSKWKPIKSRRTMNTYIQQQLDDSCALPSLLGVGTAAGTIDDVMLGAVNPTLESMRLKASYTDSLGSEAVLANVVMPSEKDPFRSVTVKWMELDMPFQSAGLVQNRDYVYVEATGITETVDGERVGFHVLHSVNFPQTHSLPNRVRATMSISAFFRQILSAMATFAV
;
A
#
# COMPACT_ATOMS: atom_id res chain seq x y z
N MET A 1 1.88 23.76 -6.85
CA MET A 1 1.78 23.77 -5.37
C MET A 1 0.78 22.68 -5.00
N VAL A 2 1.26 21.48 -4.67
CA VAL A 2 0.38 20.35 -4.32
C VAL A 2 0.02 20.49 -2.85
N LYS A 3 -1.28 20.51 -2.56
CA LYS A 3 -1.82 20.84 -1.25
C LYS A 3 -2.23 19.53 -0.58
N ALA A 4 -1.26 18.87 0.07
CA ALA A 4 -1.54 17.75 0.96
C ALA A 4 -2.38 18.25 2.15
N HIS A 5 -3.54 17.64 2.42
CA HIS A 5 -4.29 17.94 3.63
C HIS A 5 -4.46 16.64 4.42
N PHE A 6 -3.65 16.44 5.46
CA PHE A 6 -4.02 15.48 6.50
C PHE A 6 -5.15 16.10 7.31
N THR A 7 -6.36 15.68 6.99
CA THR A 7 -7.59 16.20 7.55
C THR A 7 -7.95 15.45 8.83
N ALA A 8 -8.83 16.05 9.64
CA ALA A 8 -9.56 15.26 10.63
C ALA A 8 -10.34 14.16 9.89
N SER A 9 -10.31 12.94 10.45
CA SER A 9 -11.07 11.80 9.91
C SER A 9 -12.52 12.21 9.59
N PRO A 10 -13.05 11.87 8.40
CA PRO A 10 -14.45 12.13 8.07
C PRO A 10 -15.42 11.25 8.88
N PHE A 11 -14.89 10.22 9.55
CA PHE A 11 -15.64 9.33 10.44
C PHE A 11 -15.39 9.67 11.90
N ARG A 12 -16.33 9.28 12.76
CA ARG A 12 -16.10 9.22 14.21
C ARG A 12 -14.94 8.26 14.50
N ARG A 13 -14.31 8.42 15.67
CA ARG A 13 -13.24 7.52 16.12
C ARG A 13 -13.71 6.06 16.00
N LEU A 14 -12.92 5.25 15.29
CA LEU A 14 -13.17 3.83 15.14
C LEU A 14 -12.79 3.12 16.44
N SER A 15 -13.76 2.43 17.05
CA SER A 15 -13.53 1.59 18.22
C SER A 15 -13.46 0.15 17.76
N LEU A 16 -12.28 -0.46 17.86
CA LEU A 16 -12.06 -1.85 17.51
C LEU A 16 -12.32 -2.74 18.73
N ALA A 17 -13.14 -3.76 18.57
CA ALA A 17 -13.21 -4.87 19.51
C ALA A 17 -11.93 -5.73 19.41
N PRO A 18 -11.59 -6.51 20.46
CA PRO A 18 -10.45 -7.44 20.39
C PRO A 18 -10.56 -8.46 19.24
N SER A 19 -11.78 -8.88 18.89
CA SER A 19 -12.03 -9.74 17.72
C SER A 19 -11.67 -9.03 16.41
N ASP A 20 -12.08 -7.78 16.25
CA ASP A 20 -11.78 -6.99 15.04
C ASP A 20 -10.27 -6.86 14.84
N ALA A 21 -9.51 -6.69 15.92
CA ALA A 21 -8.06 -6.63 15.87
C ALA A 21 -7.44 -7.95 15.38
N SER A 22 -7.95 -9.10 15.83
CA SER A 22 -7.51 -10.41 15.35
C SER A 22 -7.84 -10.60 13.88
N ASP A 23 -9.07 -10.30 13.47
CA ASP A 23 -9.52 -10.44 12.07
C ASP A 23 -8.68 -9.57 11.12
N LEU A 24 -8.32 -8.34 11.55
CA LEU A 24 -7.46 -7.46 10.78
C LEU A 24 -6.04 -8.00 10.63
N LEU A 25 -5.50 -8.65 11.67
CA LEU A 25 -4.20 -9.30 11.58
C LEU A 25 -4.25 -10.49 10.62
N ASP A 26 -5.31 -11.28 10.64
CA ASP A 26 -5.50 -12.40 9.72
C ASP A 26 -5.61 -11.94 8.27
N VAL A 27 -6.37 -10.86 8.00
CA VAL A 27 -6.43 -10.24 6.67
C VAL A 27 -5.05 -9.79 6.19
N VAL A 28 -4.28 -9.14 7.07
CA VAL A 28 -2.91 -8.70 6.74
C VAL A 28 -2.01 -9.89 6.45
N ASN A 29 -2.04 -10.94 7.27
CA ASN A 29 -1.20 -12.12 7.08
C ASN A 29 -1.53 -12.83 5.77
N VAL A 30 -2.81 -13.06 5.47
CA VAL A 30 -3.24 -13.68 4.21
C VAL A 30 -2.81 -12.84 2.99
N ALA A 31 -2.99 -11.51 3.06
CA ALA A 31 -2.57 -10.61 1.99
C ALA A 31 -1.04 -10.60 1.81
N MET A 32 -0.29 -10.63 2.91
CA MET A 32 1.17 -10.68 2.92
C MET A 32 1.68 -11.99 2.34
N ASP A 33 1.22 -13.13 2.84
CA ASP A 33 1.65 -14.47 2.41
C ASP A 33 1.38 -14.68 0.91
N THR A 34 0.15 -14.38 0.47
CA THR A 34 -0.24 -14.47 -0.96
C THR A 34 0.64 -13.59 -1.85
N SER A 35 1.04 -12.43 -1.36
CA SER A 35 1.85 -11.49 -2.13
C SER A 35 3.34 -11.84 -2.08
N LEU A 36 3.79 -12.44 -0.98
CA LEU A 36 5.16 -12.91 -0.80
C LEU A 36 5.44 -14.06 -1.77
N GLU A 37 4.53 -15.01 -1.91
CA GLU A 37 4.62 -16.08 -2.92
C GLU A 37 4.77 -15.51 -4.34
N ARG A 38 4.01 -14.47 -4.69
CA ARG A 38 4.12 -13.79 -5.99
C ARG A 38 5.47 -13.11 -6.16
N TYR A 39 5.96 -12.44 -5.12
CA TYR A 39 7.27 -11.81 -5.09
C TYR A 39 8.39 -12.83 -5.28
N GLU A 40 8.33 -13.96 -4.57
CA GLU A 40 9.32 -15.03 -4.67
C GLU A 40 9.31 -15.70 -6.04
N ASN A 41 8.13 -15.98 -6.59
CA ASN A 41 8.02 -16.50 -7.95
C ASN A 41 8.63 -15.54 -8.97
N PHE A 42 8.31 -14.24 -8.88
CA PHE A 42 8.91 -13.22 -9.74
C PHE A 42 10.44 -13.19 -9.62
N TRP A 43 10.96 -13.28 -8.39
CA TRP A 43 12.38 -13.18 -8.12
C TRP A 43 13.16 -14.42 -8.57
N TRP A 44 12.70 -15.62 -8.19
CA TRP A 44 13.44 -16.88 -8.34
C TRP A 44 13.08 -17.64 -9.62
N VAL A 45 11.79 -17.77 -9.93
CA VAL A 45 11.31 -18.57 -11.06
C VAL A 45 11.39 -17.75 -12.34
N GLU A 46 10.80 -16.56 -12.34
CA GLU A 46 10.77 -15.66 -13.50
C GLU A 46 12.10 -14.90 -13.69
N LYS A 47 13.01 -14.97 -12.69
CA LYS A 47 14.33 -14.30 -12.70
C LYS A 47 14.22 -12.81 -13.01
N ARG A 48 13.15 -12.17 -12.51
CA ARG A 48 12.80 -10.76 -12.70
C ARG A 48 12.49 -10.39 -14.16
N LYS A 49 12.09 -11.36 -14.99
CA LYS A 49 11.68 -11.13 -16.38
C LYS A 49 10.18 -11.25 -16.50
N LEU A 50 9.54 -10.19 -16.99
CA LEU A 50 8.11 -10.18 -17.24
C LEU A 50 7.80 -10.68 -18.64
N ASP A 51 6.80 -11.57 -18.74
CA ASP A 51 6.25 -12.03 -20.00
C ASP A 51 5.46 -10.88 -20.69
N PRO A 52 5.88 -10.39 -21.87
CA PRO A 52 5.20 -9.30 -22.58
C PRO A 52 3.78 -9.65 -23.04
N SER A 53 3.46 -10.93 -23.19
CA SER A 53 2.10 -11.38 -23.52
C SER A 53 1.13 -11.23 -22.34
N LYS A 54 1.67 -11.27 -21.11
CA LYS A 54 0.92 -11.11 -19.86
C LYS A 54 0.96 -9.68 -19.32
N TRP A 55 2.06 -8.96 -19.50
CA TRP A 55 2.30 -7.66 -18.88
C TRP A 55 2.55 -6.57 -19.92
N LYS A 56 1.67 -5.58 -19.97
CA LYS A 56 1.83 -4.40 -20.81
C LYS A 56 2.45 -3.25 -20.00
N PRO A 57 3.56 -2.64 -20.43
CA PRO A 57 4.09 -1.45 -19.76
C PRO A 57 3.13 -0.26 -19.93
N ILE A 58 2.88 0.48 -18.84
CA ILE A 58 1.99 1.66 -18.86
C ILE A 58 2.70 2.96 -18.47
N LYS A 59 3.74 2.88 -17.63
CA LYS A 59 4.46 4.06 -17.15
C LYS A 59 5.86 3.68 -16.75
N SER A 60 6.81 4.57 -17.02
CA SER A 60 8.15 4.52 -16.45
C SER A 60 8.47 5.88 -15.86
N ARG A 61 8.98 5.90 -14.61
CA ARG A 61 9.43 7.12 -13.93
C ARG A 61 10.75 6.81 -13.24
N ARG A 62 11.84 7.44 -13.70
CA ARG A 62 13.21 7.20 -13.22
C ARG A 62 13.56 5.70 -13.35
N THR A 63 13.67 5.02 -12.22
CA THR A 63 14.05 3.61 -12.08
C THR A 63 12.85 2.69 -11.81
N MET A 64 11.64 3.24 -11.71
CA MET A 64 10.41 2.48 -11.47
C MET A 64 9.63 2.32 -12.78
N ASN A 65 9.30 1.07 -13.10
CA ASN A 65 8.46 0.69 -14.23
C ASN A 65 7.16 0.10 -13.73
N THR A 66 6.04 0.55 -14.27
CA THR A 66 4.70 0.06 -13.94
C THR A 66 4.11 -0.64 -15.15
N TYR A 67 3.56 -1.82 -14.91
CA TYR A 67 2.93 -2.70 -15.87
C TYR A 67 1.48 -2.95 -15.46
N ILE A 68 0.62 -3.18 -16.44
CA ILE A 68 -0.74 -3.66 -16.25
C ILE A 68 -0.85 -5.07 -16.82
N GLN A 69 -1.52 -5.96 -16.10
CA GLN A 69 -1.77 -7.30 -16.60
C GLN A 69 -2.78 -7.24 -17.75
N GLN A 70 -2.46 -7.88 -18.86
CA GLN A 70 -3.38 -8.08 -19.97
C GLN A 70 -4.39 -9.16 -19.54
N GLN A 71 -5.65 -8.78 -19.33
CA GLN A 71 -6.72 -9.73 -19.03
C GLN A 71 -6.97 -10.61 -20.27
N LEU A 72 -6.86 -11.93 -20.11
CA LEU A 72 -7.19 -12.88 -21.17
C LEU A 72 -8.65 -13.32 -21.13
N ASP A 73 -9.33 -13.29 -19.98
CA ASP A 73 -10.79 -13.47 -19.87
C ASP A 73 -11.37 -12.92 -18.54
N ASP A 74 -12.66 -12.57 -18.64
CA ASP A 74 -13.68 -12.17 -17.67
C ASP A 74 -13.75 -10.78 -17.01
N SER A 75 -14.93 -10.20 -17.24
CA SER A 75 -15.53 -9.02 -16.65
C SER A 75 -15.62 -9.11 -15.14
N CYS A 76 -15.20 -8.05 -14.43
CA CYS A 76 -15.36 -7.79 -12.98
C CYS A 76 -14.08 -7.93 -12.11
N ALA A 77 -12.97 -8.46 -12.62
CA ALA A 77 -11.71 -8.42 -11.87
C ALA A 77 -11.04 -7.03 -11.99
N LEU A 78 -10.62 -6.45 -10.85
CA LEU A 78 -9.82 -5.22 -10.83
C LEU A 78 -8.52 -5.44 -11.65
N PRO A 79 -8.08 -4.46 -12.46
CA PRO A 79 -6.84 -4.60 -13.22
C PRO A 79 -5.65 -4.75 -12.28
N SER A 80 -4.89 -5.83 -12.46
CA SER A 80 -3.66 -6.07 -11.72
C SER A 80 -2.55 -5.16 -12.24
N LEU A 81 -1.90 -4.43 -11.33
CA LEU A 81 -0.77 -3.55 -11.62
C LEU A 81 0.48 -4.15 -11.00
N LEU A 82 1.62 -3.97 -11.67
CA LEU A 82 2.91 -4.40 -11.16
C LEU A 82 3.91 -3.26 -11.29
N GLY A 83 4.49 -2.83 -10.16
CA GLY A 83 5.61 -1.92 -10.09
C GLY A 83 6.91 -2.70 -9.87
N VAL A 84 7.91 -2.50 -10.72
CA VAL A 84 9.27 -3.02 -10.53
C VAL A 84 10.27 -1.91 -10.71
N GLY A 85 11.16 -1.75 -9.75
CA GLY A 85 12.19 -0.73 -9.83
C GLY A 85 13.32 -0.89 -8.84
N THR A 86 14.18 0.12 -8.82
CA THR A 86 15.26 0.24 -7.84
C THR A 86 15.30 1.64 -7.23
N ALA A 87 15.80 1.77 -6.01
CA ALA A 87 16.05 3.06 -5.36
C ALA A 87 17.39 3.02 -4.62
N ALA A 88 17.97 4.20 -4.37
CA ALA A 88 19.14 4.31 -3.51
C ALA A 88 18.75 4.24 -2.04
N GLY A 89 19.64 3.75 -1.19
CA GLY A 89 19.42 3.61 0.26
C GLY A 89 19.37 2.16 0.70
N THR A 90 19.08 1.99 1.98
CA THR A 90 18.94 0.70 2.67
C THR A 90 17.47 0.32 2.83
N ILE A 91 17.21 -0.94 3.21
CA ILE A 91 15.86 -1.37 3.61
C ILE A 91 15.34 -0.48 4.75
N ASP A 92 16.20 -0.17 5.73
CA ASP A 92 15.80 0.59 6.91
C ASP A 92 15.37 2.02 6.54
N ASP A 93 16.05 2.66 5.59
CA ASP A 93 15.68 3.99 5.09
C ASP A 93 14.27 4.00 4.50
N VAL A 94 13.94 2.97 3.71
CA VAL A 94 12.64 2.85 3.05
C VAL A 94 11.54 2.48 4.03
N MET A 95 11.82 1.57 4.96
CA MET A 95 10.86 1.19 5.99
C MET A 95 10.57 2.34 6.95
N LEU A 96 11.57 3.16 7.28
CA LEU A 96 11.39 4.40 8.05
C LEU A 96 10.54 5.42 7.28
N GLY A 97 10.72 5.51 5.95
CA GLY A 97 9.89 6.36 5.10
C GLY A 97 8.46 5.84 4.89
N ALA A 98 8.25 4.53 5.02
CA ALA A 98 6.95 3.88 4.84
C ALA A 98 6.07 3.93 6.09
N VAL A 99 6.65 3.68 7.26
CA VAL A 99 5.93 3.57 8.54
C VAL A 99 5.36 4.92 8.97
N ASN A 100 4.02 5.03 9.00
CA ASN A 100 3.34 6.27 9.38
C ASN A 100 2.05 6.04 10.21
N PRO A 101 2.15 5.50 11.45
CA PRO A 101 1.01 5.09 12.25
C PRO A 101 0.25 6.23 12.95
N THR A 102 0.83 7.44 13.01
CA THR A 102 0.26 8.61 13.69
C THR A 102 0.07 9.78 12.73
N LEU A 103 -0.81 10.72 13.10
CA LEU A 103 -0.99 11.98 12.34
C LEU A 103 0.33 12.74 12.11
N GLU A 104 1.22 12.76 13.10
CA GLU A 104 2.52 13.42 13.00
C GLU A 104 3.42 12.72 11.98
N SER A 105 3.53 11.39 12.05
CA SER A 105 4.30 10.60 11.07
C SER A 105 3.71 10.67 9.65
N MET A 106 2.37 10.74 9.52
CA MET A 106 1.74 11.00 8.23
C MET A 106 2.11 12.38 7.68
N ARG A 107 2.05 13.43 8.51
CA ARG A 107 2.48 14.80 8.14
C ARG A 107 3.92 14.85 7.67
N LEU A 108 4.80 14.13 8.36
CA LEU A 108 6.18 13.94 7.94
C LEU A 108 6.24 13.25 6.56
N LYS A 109 5.47 12.18 6.35
CA LYS A 109 5.40 11.49 5.04
C LYS A 109 5.06 12.43 3.88
N ALA A 110 4.04 13.29 4.00
CA ALA A 110 3.74 14.22 2.90
C ALA A 110 4.76 15.34 2.69
N SER A 111 5.69 15.58 3.62
CA SER A 111 6.74 16.58 3.38
C SER A 111 7.75 16.12 2.33
N TYR A 112 7.84 14.81 2.06
CA TYR A 112 8.76 14.23 1.08
C TYR A 112 8.08 13.37 0.00
N THR A 113 6.79 13.04 0.12
CA THR A 113 6.02 12.35 -0.93
C THR A 113 5.07 13.30 -1.66
N ASP A 114 4.92 13.11 -2.97
CA ASP A 114 3.82 13.71 -3.74
C ASP A 114 2.48 13.12 -3.22
N SER A 115 1.81 13.80 -2.29
CA SER A 115 0.52 13.32 -1.73
C SER A 115 -0.57 13.35 -2.80
N LEU A 116 -1.31 12.25 -2.95
CA LEU A 116 -2.37 12.11 -3.95
C LEU A 116 -3.77 12.47 -3.44
N GLY A 117 -3.87 13.03 -2.23
CA GLY A 117 -5.11 13.52 -1.65
C GLY A 117 -5.06 13.59 -0.12
N SER A 118 -6.17 13.27 0.54
CA SER A 118 -6.31 13.33 2.00
C SER A 118 -6.16 11.95 2.63
N GLU A 119 -5.52 11.83 3.80
CA GLU A 119 -5.36 10.59 4.54
C GLU A 119 -5.64 10.82 6.04
N ALA A 120 -6.22 9.83 6.71
CA ALA A 120 -6.52 9.86 8.14
C ALA A 120 -6.30 8.48 8.79
N VAL A 121 -5.67 8.45 9.97
CA VAL A 121 -5.64 7.26 10.82
C VAL A 121 -6.97 7.13 11.54
N LEU A 122 -7.62 5.96 11.41
CA LEU A 122 -8.89 5.65 12.06
C LEU A 122 -8.69 4.89 13.37
N ALA A 123 -7.77 3.93 13.38
CA ALA A 123 -7.39 3.14 14.55
C ALA A 123 -5.99 2.53 14.39
N ASN A 124 -5.34 2.24 15.51
CA ASN A 124 -4.07 1.51 15.56
C ASN A 124 -4.33 0.11 16.13
N VAL A 125 -3.89 -0.93 15.42
CA VAL A 125 -3.96 -2.33 15.87
C VAL A 125 -2.64 -2.74 16.49
N VAL A 126 -1.53 -2.43 15.82
CA VAL A 126 -0.17 -2.65 16.28
C VAL A 126 0.62 -1.35 16.07
N MET A 127 1.29 -0.88 17.13
CA MET A 127 2.18 0.26 17.08
C MET A 127 3.64 -0.19 17.01
N PRO A 128 4.50 0.55 16.29
CA PRO A 128 5.95 0.36 16.37
C PRO A 128 6.46 0.41 17.81
N SER A 129 7.53 -0.34 18.05
CA SER A 129 8.26 -0.34 19.33
C SER A 129 9.75 -0.13 19.10
N GLU A 130 10.52 0.12 20.16
CA GLU A 130 11.99 0.22 20.06
C GLU A 130 12.63 -1.07 19.51
N LYS A 131 12.03 -2.23 19.80
CA LYS A 131 12.52 -3.54 19.34
C LYS A 131 12.13 -3.80 17.89
N ASP A 132 10.90 -3.43 17.53
CA ASP A 132 10.32 -3.62 16.20
C ASP A 132 9.86 -2.27 15.63
N PRO A 133 10.80 -1.41 15.16
CA PRO A 133 10.49 -0.03 14.77
C PRO A 133 9.69 0.08 13.47
N PHE A 134 9.71 -0.98 12.65
CA PHE A 134 8.99 -1.01 11.37
C PHE A 134 7.66 -1.77 11.45
N ARG A 135 7.35 -2.42 12.58
CA ARG A 135 6.14 -3.23 12.73
C ARG A 135 4.97 -2.34 13.10
N SER A 136 4.06 -2.16 12.15
CA SER A 136 2.85 -1.36 12.36
C SER A 136 1.68 -1.98 11.63
N VAL A 137 0.51 -1.98 12.27
CA VAL A 137 -0.77 -2.34 11.65
C VAL A 137 -1.80 -1.30 12.04
N THR A 138 -2.34 -0.58 11.06
CA THR A 138 -3.25 0.55 11.29
C THR A 138 -4.42 0.54 10.32
N VAL A 139 -5.58 0.94 10.79
CA VAL A 139 -6.74 1.18 9.92
C VAL A 139 -6.73 2.64 9.52
N LYS A 140 -6.83 2.89 8.22
CA LYS A 140 -6.75 4.21 7.62
C LYS A 140 -7.86 4.45 6.63
N TRP A 141 -8.10 5.73 6.39
CA TRP A 141 -8.90 6.23 5.30
C TRP A 141 -8.05 7.11 4.40
N MET A 142 -8.26 7.01 3.09
CA MET A 142 -7.70 7.97 2.15
C MET A 142 -8.71 8.33 1.06
N GLU A 143 -8.61 9.55 0.57
CA GLU A 143 -9.30 10.04 -0.61
C GLU A 143 -8.25 10.37 -1.68
N LEU A 144 -8.43 9.81 -2.88
CA LEU A 144 -7.62 10.13 -4.04
C LEU A 144 -8.30 11.24 -4.85
N ASP A 145 -7.52 12.27 -5.16
CA ASP A 145 -7.94 13.33 -6.07
C ASP A 145 -7.93 12.82 -7.51
N MET A 146 -9.12 12.59 -8.05
CA MET A 146 -9.28 12.12 -9.43
C MET A 146 -9.14 13.29 -10.41
N PRO A 147 -8.42 13.10 -11.54
CA PRO A 147 -8.43 14.08 -12.62
C PRO A 147 -9.87 14.40 -13.05
N PHE A 148 -10.14 15.68 -13.36
CA PHE A 148 -11.45 16.19 -13.76
C PHE A 148 -12.55 16.23 -12.67
N GLN A 149 -12.21 16.02 -11.40
CA GLN A 149 -13.16 16.20 -10.29
C GLN A 149 -13.66 17.64 -10.18
N SER A 150 -12.79 18.64 -10.34
CA SER A 150 -13.18 20.06 -10.31
C SER A 150 -14.11 20.47 -11.45
N ALA A 151 -14.16 19.67 -12.52
CA ALA A 151 -15.09 19.85 -13.64
C ALA A 151 -16.43 19.12 -13.41
N GLY A 152 -16.58 18.33 -12.34
CA GLY A 152 -17.81 17.61 -12.00
C GLY A 152 -18.07 16.34 -12.84
N LEU A 153 -17.12 15.93 -13.69
CA LEU A 153 -17.26 14.77 -14.57
C LEU A 153 -16.95 13.44 -13.88
N VAL A 154 -16.18 13.47 -12.80
CA VAL A 154 -15.70 12.27 -12.09
C VAL A 154 -15.80 12.50 -10.58
N GLN A 155 -16.32 11.50 -9.87
CA GLN A 155 -16.32 11.50 -8.40
C GLN A 155 -14.97 11.04 -7.86
N ASN A 156 -14.51 11.66 -6.76
CA ASN A 156 -13.32 11.20 -6.06
C ASN A 156 -13.53 9.78 -5.51
N ARG A 157 -12.44 9.03 -5.41
CA ARG A 157 -12.47 7.68 -4.83
C ARG A 157 -11.93 7.73 -3.42
N ASP A 158 -12.70 7.18 -2.48
CA ASP A 158 -12.26 7.00 -1.11
C ASP A 158 -12.07 5.53 -0.79
N TYR A 159 -11.17 5.26 0.16
CA TYR A 159 -10.79 3.92 0.56
C TYR A 159 -10.72 3.85 2.07
N VAL A 160 -11.22 2.77 2.63
CA VAL A 160 -10.95 2.36 4.01
C VAL A 160 -10.12 1.09 3.92
N TYR A 161 -8.98 1.06 4.59
CA TYR A 161 -8.00 -0.01 4.42
C TYR A 161 -7.21 -0.26 5.71
N VAL A 162 -6.76 -1.50 5.87
CA VAL A 162 -5.70 -1.83 6.81
C VAL A 162 -4.36 -1.64 6.11
N GLU A 163 -3.45 -0.94 6.76
CA GLU A 163 -2.07 -0.76 6.33
C GLU A 163 -1.16 -1.49 7.32
N ALA A 164 -0.30 -2.36 6.78
CA ALA A 164 0.72 -3.07 7.54
C ALA A 164 2.11 -2.81 6.98
N THR A 165 3.08 -2.62 7.86
CA THR A 165 4.51 -2.52 7.52
C THR A 165 5.30 -3.42 8.44
N GLY A 166 6.45 -3.88 7.96
CA GLY A 166 7.36 -4.68 8.74
C GLY A 166 8.51 -5.24 7.93
N ILE A 167 9.29 -6.08 8.60
CA ILE A 167 10.35 -6.88 8.00
C ILE A 167 9.90 -8.33 8.07
N THR A 168 10.16 -9.08 7.01
CA THR A 168 10.01 -10.54 6.97
C THR A 168 11.24 -11.17 6.33
N GLU A 169 11.29 -12.49 6.31
CA GLU A 169 12.34 -13.27 5.67
C GLU A 169 11.74 -14.04 4.48
N THR A 170 12.49 -14.13 3.39
CA THR A 170 12.18 -15.01 2.26
C THR A 170 12.53 -16.46 2.60
N VAL A 171 12.15 -17.40 1.73
CA VAL A 171 12.45 -18.84 1.87
C VAL A 171 13.95 -19.13 1.96
N ASP A 172 14.80 -18.28 1.37
CA ASP A 172 16.27 -18.35 1.48
C ASP A 172 16.85 -17.63 2.71
N GLY A 173 16.01 -17.12 3.60
CA GLY A 173 16.41 -16.43 4.83
C GLY A 173 16.86 -14.99 4.62
N GLU A 174 16.58 -14.40 3.46
CA GLU A 174 16.96 -13.02 3.19
C GLU A 174 15.95 -12.04 3.77
N ARG A 175 16.49 -11.03 4.46
CA ARG A 175 15.70 -9.96 5.06
C ARG A 175 15.07 -9.08 3.99
N VAL A 176 13.75 -8.96 4.00
CA VAL A 176 12.98 -8.08 3.11
C VAL A 176 12.00 -7.21 3.89
N GLY A 177 11.87 -5.95 3.48
CA GLY A 177 10.82 -5.06 3.98
C GLY A 177 9.52 -5.29 3.22
N PHE A 178 8.38 -5.11 3.89
CA PHE A 178 7.07 -5.18 3.26
C PHE A 178 6.18 -4.00 3.64
N HIS A 179 5.27 -3.63 2.74
CA HIS A 179 4.23 -2.64 2.95
C HIS A 179 2.94 -3.10 2.26
N VAL A 180 1.92 -3.42 3.05
CA VAL A 180 0.64 -3.96 2.60
C VAL A 180 -0.47 -2.95 2.88
N LEU A 181 -1.31 -2.70 1.90
CA LEU A 181 -2.57 -1.96 2.04
C LEU A 181 -3.69 -2.86 1.52
N HIS A 182 -4.70 -3.15 2.34
CA HIS A 182 -5.84 -3.96 1.92
C HIS A 182 -7.15 -3.32 2.35
N SER A 183 -8.09 -3.15 1.43
CA SER A 183 -9.39 -2.55 1.75
C SER A 183 -10.18 -3.39 2.74
N VAL A 184 -10.75 -2.74 3.75
CA VAL A 184 -11.59 -3.36 4.79
C VAL A 184 -12.82 -2.50 5.01
N ASN A 185 -13.87 -3.07 5.59
CA ASN A 185 -15.13 -2.37 5.81
C ASN A 185 -15.54 -2.43 7.27
N PHE A 186 -15.97 -1.30 7.82
CA PHE A 186 -16.53 -1.19 9.16
C PHE A 186 -17.92 -0.55 9.09
N PRO A 187 -18.88 -0.98 9.93
CA PRO A 187 -20.19 -0.31 10.04
C PRO A 187 -20.08 1.20 10.35
N GLN A 188 -19.04 1.61 11.07
CA GLN A 188 -18.76 3.01 11.43
C GLN A 188 -18.28 3.85 10.24
N THR A 189 -17.83 3.22 9.15
CA THR A 189 -17.26 3.85 7.96
C THR A 189 -18.25 3.95 6.79
N HIS A 190 -19.35 4.66 7.05
CA HIS A 190 -20.43 4.89 6.09
C HIS A 190 -19.93 5.53 4.77
N SER A 191 -20.71 5.40 3.70
CA SER A 191 -20.42 6.05 2.42
C SER A 191 -20.49 7.57 2.56
N LEU A 192 -19.46 8.25 2.07
CA LEU A 192 -19.38 9.71 2.07
C LEU A 192 -20.07 10.30 0.83
N PRO A 193 -20.74 11.46 0.93
CA PRO A 193 -21.36 12.10 -0.22
C PRO A 193 -20.31 12.55 -1.26
N ASN A 194 -20.70 12.52 -2.54
CA ASN A 194 -19.89 12.93 -3.70
C ASN A 194 -18.59 12.14 -3.90
N ARG A 195 -18.51 10.93 -3.35
CA ARG A 195 -17.37 10.02 -3.45
C ARG A 195 -17.85 8.61 -3.71
N VAL A 196 -17.00 7.81 -4.34
CA VAL A 196 -17.22 6.37 -4.54
C VAL A 196 -16.25 5.59 -3.68
N ARG A 197 -16.78 4.75 -2.77
CA ARG A 197 -15.97 3.81 -2.01
C ARG A 197 -15.39 2.77 -2.97
N ALA A 198 -14.08 2.83 -3.16
CA ALA A 198 -13.35 1.88 -3.97
C ALA A 198 -12.63 0.86 -3.10
N THR A 199 -12.26 -0.27 -3.72
CA THR A 199 -11.47 -1.31 -3.09
C THR A 199 -10.09 -1.41 -3.75
N MET A 200 -9.09 -1.78 -2.95
CA MET A 200 -7.74 -2.06 -3.42
C MET A 200 -7.07 -3.11 -2.54
N SER A 201 -6.09 -3.78 -3.12
CA SER A 201 -5.09 -4.56 -2.39
C SER A 201 -3.76 -4.26 -3.04
N ILE A 202 -2.78 -3.79 -2.25
CA ILE A 202 -1.45 -3.43 -2.71
C ILE A 202 -0.46 -4.05 -1.73
N SER A 203 0.56 -4.73 -2.25
CA SER A 203 1.65 -5.30 -1.47
C SER A 203 2.97 -4.95 -2.14
N ALA A 204 3.82 -4.22 -1.41
CA ALA A 204 5.16 -3.89 -1.84
C ALA A 204 6.21 -4.63 -1.01
N PHE A 205 7.26 -5.11 -1.68
CA PHE A 205 8.42 -5.78 -1.11
C PHE A 205 9.70 -5.04 -1.48
N PHE A 206 10.59 -4.94 -0.51
CA PHE A 206 11.84 -4.19 -0.58
C PHE A 206 13.01 -5.09 -0.24
N ARG A 207 13.91 -5.30 -1.21
CA ARG A 207 15.11 -6.14 -1.05
C ARG A 207 16.37 -5.34 -1.28
N GLN A 208 17.33 -5.44 -0.38
CA GLN A 208 18.64 -4.81 -0.55
C GLN A 208 19.48 -5.60 -1.55
N ILE A 209 20.03 -4.92 -2.55
CA ILE A 209 20.94 -5.48 -3.55
C ILE A 209 22.16 -4.56 -3.61
N LEU A 210 23.30 -5.02 -3.09
CA LEU A 210 24.53 -4.22 -3.06
C LEU A 210 24.25 -2.82 -2.46
N SER A 211 24.49 -1.74 -3.21
CA SER A 211 24.27 -0.34 -2.82
C SER A 211 22.90 0.23 -3.24
N ALA A 212 21.94 -0.62 -3.62
CA ALA A 212 20.61 -0.22 -4.04
C ALA A 212 19.53 -1.10 -3.38
N MET A 213 18.28 -0.67 -3.45
CA MET A 213 17.13 -1.44 -3.02
C MET A 213 16.27 -1.77 -4.25
N ALA A 214 15.95 -3.04 -4.48
CA ALA A 214 14.90 -3.41 -5.40
C ALA A 214 13.52 -3.31 -4.76
N THR A 215 12.57 -2.87 -5.56
CA THR A 215 11.17 -2.74 -5.19
C THR A 215 10.33 -3.56 -6.15
N PHE A 216 9.41 -4.33 -5.58
CA PHE A 216 8.34 -5.02 -6.27
C PHE A 216 7.03 -4.62 -5.61
N ALA A 217 6.01 -4.23 -6.36
CA ALA A 217 4.70 -3.86 -5.82
C ALA A 217 3.58 -4.42 -6.70
N VAL A 218 2.62 -5.14 -6.12
CA VAL A 218 1.50 -5.80 -6.81
C VAL A 218 0.17 -5.49 -6.15
#